data_AF-A0A843DUJ3-F1
#
_entry.id   AF-A0A843DUJ3-F1
#
_cell.length_a   1.000
_cell.length_b   1.000
_cell.length_c   1.000
_cell.angle_alpha   90.00
_cell.angle_beta   90.00
_cell.angle_gamma   90.00
#
_symmetry.space_group_name_H-M   'P 1'
#
loop_
_entity.id
_entity.type
_entity.pdbx_description
1 polymer ?
#
loop_
_entity_poly.entity_id
_entity_poly.type
_entity_poly.pdbx_seq_one_letter_code
_entity_poly.pdbx_strand_id
1 'polypeptide(L)' 'ASYSFGTIIGDRTTVGAFTRFKGAVIGNNVEIDGGKLIETEIPSDTRVM' A
#
# COMPACT_ATOMS: atom_id res chain seq x y z
N ALA A 1 25.63 -2.77 4.55
CA ALA A 1 24.76 -3.13 3.42
C ALA A 1 23.47 -2.33 3.54
N SER A 2 23.03 -1.63 2.50
CA SER A 2 21.72 -0.99 2.49
C SER A 2 20.69 -2.05 2.16
N TYR A 3 19.84 -2.41 3.11
CA TYR A 3 18.77 -3.38 2.88
C TYR A 3 17.56 -2.63 2.35
N SER A 4 17.17 -2.88 1.09
CA SER A 4 15.89 -2.43 0.56
C SER A 4 14.84 -3.52 0.81
N PHE A 5 13.82 -3.23 1.61
CA PHE A 5 12.62 -4.05 1.65
C PHE A 5 11.69 -3.65 0.50
N GLY A 6 10.76 -4.55 0.15
CA GLY A 6 9.73 -4.29 -0.85
C GLY A 6 8.68 -3.31 -0.34
N THR A 7 7.42 -3.71 -0.34
CA THR A 7 6.33 -2.95 0.30
C THR A 7 5.81 -3.72 1.49
N ILE A 8 5.53 -3.02 2.58
CA ILE A 8 4.88 -3.58 3.76
C ILE A 8 3.39 -3.27 3.64
N ILE A 9 2.55 -4.30 3.77
CA ILE A 9 1.09 -4.14 3.73
C ILE A 9 0.50 -4.66 5.04
N GLY A 10 -0.19 -3.77 5.75
CA GLY A 10 -0.87 -4.07 7.00
C GLY A 10 -2.10 -4.95 6.82
N ASP A 11 -2.56 -5.51 7.93
CA ASP A 11 -3.64 -6.49 7.97
C ASP A 11 -4.98 -5.90 7.52
N ARG A 12 -5.82 -6.76 6.93
CA ARG A 12 -7.18 -6.41 6.45
C ARG A 12 -7.19 -5.31 5.39
N THR A 13 -6.11 -5.16 4.64
CA THR A 13 -6.04 -4.25 3.49
C THR A 13 -6.63 -4.89 2.23
N THR A 14 -7.44 -4.14 1.48
CA THR A 14 -7.97 -4.55 0.17
C THR A 14 -7.32 -3.72 -0.93
N VAL A 15 -6.87 -4.38 -2.00
CA VAL A 15 -6.17 -3.74 -3.11
C VAL A 15 -6.86 -4.08 -4.43
N GLY A 16 -7.32 -3.05 -5.13
CA GLY A 16 -7.90 -3.17 -6.46
C GLY A 16 -6.89 -3.64 -7.50
N ALA A 17 -7.42 -4.25 -8.57
CA ALA A 17 -6.60 -4.80 -9.65
C ALA A 17 -5.68 -3.75 -10.29
N PHE A 18 -4.54 -4.21 -10.81
CA PHE A 18 -3.54 -3.39 -11.52
C PHE A 18 -2.87 -2.27 -10.69
N THR A 19 -3.00 -2.30 -9.36
CA THR A 19 -2.25 -1.42 -8.46
C THR A 19 -0.79 -1.85 -8.34
N ARG A 20 0.13 -0.88 -8.34
CA ARG A 20 1.58 -1.07 -8.23
C ARG A 20 2.10 -0.42 -6.95
N PHE A 21 2.98 -1.13 -6.25
CA PHE A 21 3.66 -0.63 -5.05
C PHE A 21 5.16 -0.54 -5.27
N LYS A 22 5.79 0.49 -4.71
CA LYS A 22 7.25 0.65 -4.77
C LYS A 22 7.76 1.30 -3.49
N GLY A 23 8.33 0.48 -2.60
CA GLY A 23 8.94 0.94 -1.35
C GLY A 23 7.96 1.57 -0.36
N ALA A 24 6.68 1.21 -0.41
CA ALA A 24 5.63 1.81 0.40
C ALA A 24 5.41 1.08 1.73
N VAL A 25 4.75 1.77 2.67
CA VAL A 25 4.25 1.19 3.93
C VAL A 25 2.76 1.47 4.02
N ILE A 26 1.94 0.42 4.04
CA ILE A 26 0.49 0.52 4.10
C ILE A 26 0.03 0.08 5.48
N GLY A 27 -0.74 0.93 6.16
CA GLY A 27 -1.34 0.62 7.45
C GLY A 27 -2.40 -0.48 7.39
N ASN A 28 -3.06 -0.71 8.51
CA ASN A 28 -4.11 -1.72 8.62
C ASN A 28 -5.45 -1.18 8.10
N ASN A 29 -6.34 -2.07 7.64
CA ASN A 29 -7.71 -1.72 7.26
C ASN A 29 -7.77 -0.62 6.16
N VAL A 30 -6.83 -0.65 5.21
CA VAL A 30 -6.77 0.28 4.08
C VAL A 30 -7.56 -0.29 2.89
N GLU A 31 -8.26 0.57 2.15
CA GLU A 31 -8.95 0.22 0.92
C GLU A 31 -8.37 1.04 -0.24
N ILE A 32 -7.79 0.37 -1.24
CA ILE A 32 -7.15 1.01 -2.40
C ILE A 32 -7.89 0.61 -3.67
N ASP A 33 -8.42 1.58 -4.42
CA ASP A 33 -9.04 1.34 -5.72
C ASP A 33 -8.01 0.82 -6.75
N GLY A 34 -8.50 0.27 -7.87
CA GLY A 34 -7.63 -0.30 -8.90
C GLY A 34 -6.78 0.73 -9.64
N GLY A 35 -5.66 0.28 -10.20
CA GLY A 35 -4.84 1.07 -11.13
C GLY A 35 -4.01 2.18 -10.48
N LYS A 36 -3.72 2.10 -9.18
CA LYS A 36 -2.93 3.12 -8.47
C LYS A 36 -1.43 2.84 -8.55
N LEU A 37 -0.64 3.89 -8.39
CA LEU A 37 0.79 3.80 -8.09
C LEU A 37 1.01 4.34 -6.68
N ILE A 38 1.47 3.48 -5.77
CA ILE A 38 1.74 3.84 -4.38
C ILE A 38 3.25 3.79 -4.13
N GLU A 39 3.82 4.96 -3.84
CA GLU A 39 5.26 5.16 -3.55
C GLU A 39 5.49 5.77 -2.16
N THR A 40 4.43 5.93 -1.36
CA THR A 40 4.46 6.60 -0.06
C THR A 40 3.75 5.78 1.01
N GLU A 41 3.84 6.25 2.25
CA GLU A 41 3.04 5.70 3.35
C GLU A 41 1.54 5.99 3.16
N ILE A 42 0.70 5.02 3.51
CA ILE A 42 -0.75 5.19 3.67
C ILE A 42 -1.11 4.82 5.12
N PRO A 43 -1.69 5.74 5.90
CA PRO A 43 -2.11 5.45 7.27
C PRO A 43 -3.21 4.39 7.34
N SER A 44 -3.35 3.75 8.51
CA SER A 44 -4.47 2.84 8.77
C SER A 44 -5.84 3.52 8.56
N ASP A 45 -6.87 2.72 8.30
CA ASP A 45 -8.27 3.19 8.16
C ASP A 45 -8.47 4.23 7.05
N THR A 46 -7.57 4.25 6.06
CA THR A 46 -7.60 5.16 4.92
C THR A 46 -8.22 4.50 3.69
N ARG A 47 -9.00 5.27 2.92
CA ARG A 47 -9.46 4.88 1.59
C ARG A 47 -8.80 5.72 0.51
N VAL A 48 -8.18 5.06 -0.47
CA VAL A 48 -7.58 5.69 -1.65
C VAL A 48 -8.43 5.37 -2.87
N MET A 49 -9.08 6.42 -3.39
CA MET A 49 -9.96 6.38 -4.57
C MET A 49 -9.23 6.65 -5.88
#